data_AF-A0A2D7Z8P8-F1
#
_entry.id   AF-A0A2D7Z8P8-F1
#
_cell.length_a   1.000
_cell.length_b   1.000
_cell.length_c   1.000
_cell.angle_alpha   90.00
_cell.angle_beta   90.00
_cell.angle_gamma   90.00
#
_symmetry.space_group_name_H-M   'P 1'
#
loop_
_entity.id
_entity.type
_entity.pdbx_description
1 polymer ?
#
loop_
_entity_poly.entity_id
_entity_poly.type
_entity_poly.pdbx_seq_one_letter_code
_entity_poly.pdbx_strand_id
1 'polypeptide(L)'
;MAIERLIGGRLSQQLQEMVSAEELVLDAFRDLVKDELKRRVHTAIENDETLRQEVDEAMNYYFQAKARSMFAEIKASRAAARLGMAILPEETKAEASEALVGLFERELTNLLERAL
;
A
#
# COMPACT_ATOMS: atom_id res chain seq x y z
N MET A 1 -8.15 -7.16 50.83
CA MET A 1 -7.18 -7.22 49.70
C MET A 1 -7.56 -8.16 48.54
N ALA A 2 -8.72 -8.86 48.54
CA ALA A 2 -9.17 -9.63 47.36
C ALA A 2 -10.26 -8.91 46.52
N ILE A 3 -11.06 -8.04 47.15
CA ILE A 3 -12.20 -7.37 46.51
C ILE A 3 -11.74 -6.19 45.63
N GLU A 4 -10.69 -5.46 46.02
CA GLU A 4 -10.16 -4.31 45.26
C GLU A 4 -9.53 -4.72 43.91
N ARG A 5 -8.97 -5.92 43.79
CA ARG A 5 -8.43 -6.45 42.52
C ARG A 5 -9.53 -6.94 41.56
N LEU A 6 -10.69 -7.35 42.08
CA LEU A 6 -11.82 -7.84 41.26
C LEU A 6 -12.64 -6.69 40.65
N ILE A 7 -12.70 -5.54 41.33
CA ILE A 7 -13.45 -4.36 40.87
C ILE A 7 -12.59 -3.53 39.90
N GLY A 8 -11.28 -3.40 40.14
CA GLY A 8 -10.38 -2.65 39.26
C GLY A 8 -10.22 -3.29 37.86
N GLY A 9 -10.17 -4.61 37.76
CA GLY A 9 -10.00 -5.32 36.48
C GLY A 9 -11.23 -5.32 35.58
N ARG A 10 -12.45 -5.37 36.15
CA ARG A 10 -13.70 -5.30 35.39
C ARG A 10 -14.00 -3.88 34.88
N LEU A 11 -13.67 -2.86 35.67
CA LEU A 11 -13.89 -1.47 35.28
C LEU A 11 -12.91 -1.04 34.16
N SER A 12 -11.65 -1.49 34.22
CA SER A 12 -10.69 -1.24 33.14
C SER A 12 -11.07 -1.94 31.85
N GLN A 13 -11.61 -3.17 31.91
CA GLN A 13 -12.11 -3.89 30.73
C GLN A 13 -13.30 -3.18 30.08
N GLN A 14 -14.29 -2.73 30.86
CA GLN A 14 -15.45 -2.00 30.34
C GLN A 14 -15.06 -0.64 29.73
N LEU A 15 -14.12 0.08 30.34
CA LEU A 15 -13.59 1.33 29.77
C LEU A 15 -12.82 1.07 28.47
N GLN A 16 -12.06 -0.03 28.40
CA GLN A 16 -11.32 -0.42 27.20
C GLN A 16 -12.27 -0.85 26.06
N GLU A 17 -13.34 -1.59 26.36
CA GLU A 17 -14.40 -1.94 25.40
C GLU A 17 -15.16 -0.70 24.89
N MET A 18 -15.39 0.31 25.74
CA MET A 18 -16.01 1.57 25.31
C MET A 18 -15.11 2.40 24.39
N VAL A 19 -13.80 2.48 24.68
CA VAL A 19 -12.83 3.16 23.80
C VAL A 19 -12.75 2.46 22.44
N SER A 20 -12.77 1.12 22.42
CA SER A 20 -12.82 0.35 21.17
C SER A 20 -14.15 0.51 20.42
N ALA A 21 -15.27 0.66 21.13
CA ALA A 21 -16.56 0.93 20.50
C ALA A 21 -16.60 2.34 19.86
N GLU A 22 -15.97 3.34 20.48
CA GLU A 22 -15.86 4.69 19.92
C GLU A 22 -15.00 4.70 18.66
N GLU A 23 -13.88 3.98 18.65
CA GLU A 23 -13.03 3.80 17.47
C GLU A 23 -13.80 3.11 16.32
N LEU A 24 -14.56 2.05 16.65
CA LEU A 24 -15.39 1.34 15.67
C LEU A 24 -16.52 2.21 15.10
N VAL A 25 -17.12 3.08 15.93
CA VAL A 25 -18.13 4.05 15.49
C VAL A 25 -17.51 5.12 14.60
N LEU A 26 -16.30 5.60 14.94
CA LEU A 26 -15.57 6.58 14.13
C LEU A 26 -15.17 6.01 12.77
N ASP A 27 -14.73 4.75 12.72
CA ASP A 27 -14.39 4.08 11.46
C ASP A 27 -15.65 3.82 10.62
N ALA A 28 -16.74 3.34 11.23
CA ALA A 28 -18.01 3.18 10.53
C ALA A 28 -18.54 4.50 9.96
N PHE A 29 -18.39 5.60 10.72
CA PHE A 29 -18.75 6.93 10.25
C PHE A 29 -17.83 7.39 9.11
N ARG A 30 -16.52 7.18 9.23
CA ARG A 30 -15.54 7.50 8.18
C ARG A 30 -15.85 6.75 6.89
N ASP A 31 -16.22 5.48 6.98
CA ASP A 31 -16.57 4.68 5.81
C ASP A 31 -17.88 5.14 5.17
N LEU A 32 -18.89 5.48 5.98
CA LEU A 32 -20.12 6.08 5.47
C LEU A 32 -19.87 7.42 4.76
N VAL A 33 -18.99 8.26 5.30
CA VAL A 33 -18.57 9.52 4.66
C VAL A 33 -17.81 9.26 3.35
N LYS A 34 -16.88 8.29 3.33
CA LYS A 34 -16.17 7.90 2.10
C LYS A 34 -17.14 7.43 1.03
N ASP A 35 -18.12 6.61 1.39
CA ASP A 35 -19.08 6.06 0.43
C ASP A 35 -19.98 7.15 -0.14
N GLU A 36 -20.44 8.10 0.69
CA GLU A 36 -21.19 9.25 0.22
C GLU A 36 -20.36 10.16 -0.69
N LEU A 37 -19.09 10.41 -0.36
CA LEU A 37 -18.18 11.17 -1.21
C LEU A 37 -17.96 10.48 -2.56
N LYS A 38 -17.67 9.17 -2.56
CA LYS A 38 -17.54 8.39 -3.80
C LYS A 38 -18.78 8.50 -4.65
N ARG A 39 -19.97 8.33 -4.05
CA ARG A 39 -21.25 8.44 -4.74
C ARG A 39 -21.40 9.80 -5.42
N ARG A 40 -21.15 10.88 -4.69
CA ARG A 40 -21.22 12.25 -5.23
C ARG A 40 -20.24 12.49 -6.38
N VAL A 41 -19.00 12.01 -6.24
CA VAL A 41 -17.99 12.12 -7.31
C VAL A 41 -18.45 11.35 -8.55
N HIS A 42 -18.92 10.11 -8.39
CA HIS A 42 -19.44 9.31 -9.51
C HIS A 42 -20.61 10.02 -10.22
N THR A 43 -21.59 10.51 -9.45
CA THR A 43 -22.74 11.23 -10.01
C THR A 43 -22.31 12.50 -10.73
N ALA A 44 -21.32 13.24 -10.23
CA ALA A 44 -20.81 14.43 -10.90
C ALA A 44 -20.15 14.09 -12.25
N ILE A 45 -19.35 13.02 -12.29
CA ILE A 45 -18.70 12.53 -13.51
C ILE A 45 -19.74 11.99 -14.51
N GLU A 46 -20.77 11.29 -14.04
CA GLU A 46 -21.76 10.67 -14.92
C GLU A 46 -22.70 11.67 -15.59
N ASN A 47 -22.96 12.79 -14.93
CA ASN A 47 -23.86 13.83 -15.43
C ASN A 47 -23.19 14.78 -16.44
N ASP A 48 -21.86 14.72 -16.60
CA ASP A 48 -21.10 15.55 -17.52
C ASP A 48 -20.12 14.69 -18.34
N GLU A 49 -20.48 14.44 -19.60
CA GLU A 49 -19.67 13.64 -20.53
C GLU A 49 -18.30 14.27 -20.81
N THR A 50 -18.17 15.59 -20.74
CA THR A 50 -16.88 16.27 -20.94
C THR A 50 -15.99 16.02 -19.74
N LEU A 51 -16.52 16.18 -18.53
CA LEU A 51 -15.80 15.87 -17.30
C LEU A 51 -15.39 14.40 -17.23
N ARG A 52 -16.25 13.48 -17.68
CA ARG A 52 -15.91 12.06 -17.79
C ARG A 52 -14.70 11.82 -18.68
N GLN A 53 -14.68 12.43 -19.86
CA GLN A 53 -13.55 12.29 -20.79
C GLN A 53 -12.27 12.89 -20.21
N GLU A 54 -12.33 14.06 -19.59
CA GLU A 54 -11.17 14.69 -18.93
C GLU A 54 -10.60 13.82 -17.79
N VAL A 55 -11.47 13.22 -16.96
CA VAL A 55 -11.05 12.31 -15.89
C VAL A 55 -10.40 11.06 -16.45
N ASP A 56 -10.99 10.43 -17.47
CA ASP A 56 -10.42 9.24 -18.11
C ASP A 56 -9.07 9.54 -18.76
N GLU A 57 -8.92 10.68 -19.43
CA GLU A 57 -7.64 11.12 -19.99
C GLU A 57 -6.60 11.37 -18.89
N ALA A 58 -6.96 12.07 -17.82
CA ALA A 58 -6.08 12.34 -16.70
C ALA A 58 -5.61 11.05 -16.01
N MET A 59 -6.52 10.10 -15.78
CA MET A 59 -6.20 8.79 -15.20
C MET A 59 -5.28 8.00 -16.11
N ASN A 60 -5.57 7.93 -17.41
CA ASN A 60 -4.70 7.26 -18.38
C ASN A 60 -3.30 7.87 -18.41
N TYR A 61 -3.20 9.20 -18.43
CA TYR A 61 -1.92 9.90 -18.40
C TYR A 61 -1.14 9.59 -17.12
N TYR A 62 -1.80 9.65 -15.97
CA TYR A 62 -1.19 9.31 -14.67
C TYR A 62 -0.68 7.87 -14.65
N PHE A 63 -1.49 6.90 -15.05
CA PHE A 63 -1.09 5.50 -15.08
C PHE A 63 0.08 5.24 -16.02
N GLN A 64 0.07 5.83 -17.22
CA GLN A 64 1.19 5.71 -18.15
C GLN A 64 2.48 6.31 -17.58
N ALA A 65 2.39 7.49 -16.95
CA ALA A 65 3.54 8.12 -16.31
C ALA A 65 4.09 7.26 -15.16
N LYS A 66 3.20 6.76 -14.30
CA LYS A 66 3.58 5.90 -13.17
C LYS A 66 4.20 4.59 -13.63
N ALA A 67 3.58 3.92 -14.62
CA ALA A 67 4.10 2.69 -15.20
C ALA A 67 5.49 2.89 -15.81
N ARG A 68 5.69 3.96 -16.59
CA ARG A 68 7.00 4.31 -17.16
C ARG A 68 8.06 4.54 -16.08
N SER A 69 7.70 5.25 -15.01
CA SER A 69 8.59 5.48 -13.88
C SER A 69 9.00 4.16 -13.21
N MET A 70 8.03 3.27 -12.93
CA MET A 70 8.32 1.96 -12.33
C MET A 70 9.21 1.11 -13.24
N PHE A 71 8.95 1.10 -14.56
CA PHE A 71 9.80 0.41 -15.51
C PHE A 71 11.24 0.97 -15.56
N ALA A 72 11.39 2.29 -15.49
CA ALA A 72 12.69 2.94 -15.45
C ALA A 72 13.47 2.54 -14.18
N GLU A 73 12.79 2.49 -13.03
CA GLU A 73 13.37 2.06 -11.76
C GLU A 73 13.84 0.60 -11.82
N ILE A 74 13.00 -0.33 -12.31
CA ILE A 74 13.37 -1.74 -12.49
C ILE A 74 14.59 -1.87 -13.40
N LYS A 75 14.62 -1.12 -14.51
CA LYS A 75 15.74 -1.12 -15.45
C LYS A 75 17.02 -0.60 -14.80
N ALA A 76 16.93 0.46 -13.99
CA ALA A 76 18.05 0.99 -13.24
C ALA A 76 18.58 -0.02 -12.21
N SER A 77 17.70 -0.64 -11.43
CA SER A 77 18.05 -1.69 -10.46
C SER A 77 18.72 -2.88 -11.12
N ARG A 78 18.23 -3.35 -12.27
CA ARG A 78 18.88 -4.41 -13.06
C ARG A 78 20.28 -4.00 -13.52
N ALA A 79 20.44 -2.78 -14.00
CA ALA A 79 21.75 -2.26 -14.44
C ALA A 79 22.73 -2.15 -13.26
N ALA A 80 22.26 -1.65 -12.11
CA ALA A 80 23.05 -1.54 -10.88
C ALA A 80 23.47 -2.93 -10.35
N ALA A 81 22.56 -3.90 -10.32
CA ALA A 81 22.87 -5.27 -9.93
C ALA A 81 23.92 -5.90 -10.85
N ARG A 82 23.77 -5.75 -12.17
CA ARG A 82 24.74 -6.26 -13.15
C ARG A 82 26.11 -5.59 -12.99
N LEU A 83 26.14 -4.28 -12.73
CA LEU A 83 27.37 -3.55 -12.44
C LEU A 83 28.03 -4.07 -11.16
N GLY A 84 27.26 -4.23 -10.08
CA GLY A 84 27.71 -4.80 -8.82
C GLY A 84 28.32 -6.19 -9.00
N MET A 85 27.69 -7.05 -9.79
CA MET A 85 28.24 -8.38 -10.10
C MET A 85 29.53 -8.34 -10.93
N ALA A 86 29.67 -7.36 -11.82
CA ALA A 86 30.86 -7.25 -12.66
C ALA A 86 32.10 -6.83 -11.87
N ILE A 87 31.93 -6.09 -10.77
CA ILE A 87 33.03 -5.62 -9.92
C ILE A 87 33.45 -6.62 -8.82
N LEU A 88 32.69 -7.70 -8.61
CA LEU A 88 33.01 -8.70 -7.59
C LEU A 88 34.16 -9.63 -8.01
N PRO A 89 35.01 -10.07 -7.06
CA PRO A 89 35.97 -11.17 -7.28
C PRO A 89 35.29 -12.47 -7.70
N GLU A 90 35.98 -13.31 -8.49
CA GLU A 90 35.42 -14.57 -9.01
C GLU A 90 35.02 -15.55 -7.90
N GLU A 91 35.70 -15.51 -6.74
CA GLU A 91 35.39 -16.40 -5.62
C GLU A 91 34.04 -16.10 -4.96
N THR A 92 33.53 -14.86 -5.07
CA THR A 92 32.29 -14.41 -4.43
C THR A 92 31.14 -14.22 -5.41
N LYS A 93 31.40 -14.28 -6.73
CA LYS A 93 30.37 -14.12 -7.77
C LYS A 93 29.27 -15.18 -7.71
N ALA A 94 29.61 -16.43 -7.39
CA ALA A 94 28.62 -17.51 -7.34
C ALA A 94 27.59 -17.28 -6.23
N GLU A 95 28.08 -17.01 -5.02
CA GLU A 95 27.27 -16.76 -3.82
C GLU A 95 26.46 -15.45 -3.95
N ALA A 96 27.07 -14.39 -4.49
CA ALA A 96 26.40 -13.11 -4.72
C ALA A 96 25.31 -13.19 -5.80
N SER A 97 25.49 -14.03 -6.83
CA SER A 97 24.46 -14.27 -7.87
C SER A 97 23.23 -14.95 -7.28
N GLU A 98 23.43 -15.96 -6.45
CA GLU A 98 22.34 -16.70 -5.81
C GLU A 98 21.54 -15.80 -4.83
N ALA A 99 22.24 -14.99 -4.03
CA ALA A 99 21.61 -14.01 -3.15
C ALA A 99 20.82 -12.93 -3.92
N LEU A 100 21.32 -12.47 -5.06
CA LEU A 100 20.64 -11.49 -5.91
C LEU A 100 19.35 -12.04 -6.52
N VAL A 101 19.37 -13.29 -7.00
CA VAL A 101 18.16 -13.94 -7.53
C VAL A 101 17.08 -14.01 -6.46
N GLY A 102 17.42 -14.45 -5.24
CA GLY A 102 16.46 -14.50 -4.14
C GLY A 102 15.91 -13.13 -3.72
N LEU A 103 16.74 -12.08 -3.77
CA LEU A 103 16.29 -10.70 -3.53
C LEU A 103 15.33 -10.21 -4.61
N PHE A 104 15.62 -10.48 -5.89
CA PHE A 104 14.74 -10.09 -6.99
C PHE A 104 13.39 -10.80 -6.97
N GLU A 105 13.35 -12.10 -6.65
CA GLU A 105 12.09 -12.84 -6.52
C GLU A 105 11.19 -12.23 -5.45
N ARG A 106 11.74 -11.94 -4.26
CA ARG A 106 10.99 -11.35 -3.15
C ARG A 106 10.49 -9.93 -3.47
N GLU A 107 11.32 -9.11 -4.11
CA GLU A 107 10.97 -7.73 -4.42
C GLU A 107 9.97 -7.62 -5.59
N LEU A 108 10.03 -8.55 -6.57
CA LEU A 108 9.01 -8.65 -7.62
C LEU A 108 7.64 -9.02 -7.04
N THR A 109 7.58 -9.94 -6.07
CA THR A 109 6.33 -10.25 -5.36
C THR A 109 5.78 -9.02 -4.64
N ASN A 110 6.61 -8.30 -3.88
CA ASN A 110 6.20 -7.07 -3.18
C ASN A 110 5.73 -5.95 -4.13
N LEU A 111 6.37 -5.81 -5.30
CA LEU A 111 5.98 -4.82 -6.31
C LEU A 111 4.64 -5.17 -6.97
N LEU A 112 4.38 -6.46 -7.21
CA LEU A 112 3.10 -6.93 -7.72
C LEU A 112 1.97 -6.70 -6.71
N GLU A 113 2.22 -6.94 -5.43
CA GLU A 113 1.26 -6.68 -4.35
C GLU A 113 0.96 -5.19 -4.13
N ARG A 114 1.93 -4.30 -4.39
CA ARG A 114 1.73 -2.84 -4.30
C ARG A 114 1.00 -2.23 -5.49
N ALA A 115 0.94 -2.95 -6.60
CA ALA A 115 0.29 -2.51 -7.84
C ALA A 115 -1.14 -3.04 -7.99
N LEU A 116 -1.53 -4.06 -7.19
CA LEU A 116 -2.87 -4.63 -7.04
C LEU A 116 -3.64 -3.93 -5.91
#